data_AF-A0A5F2BXQ2-F1
#
_entry.id   AF-A0A5F2BXQ2-F1
#
_cell.length_a   1.000
_cell.length_b   1.000
_cell.length_c   1.000
_cell.angle_alpha   90.00
_cell.angle_beta   90.00
_cell.angle_gamma   90.00
#
_symmetry.space_group_name_H-M   'P 1'
#
loop_
_entity.id
_entity.type
_entity.pdbx_description
1 polymer ?
#
loop_
_entity_poly.entity_id
_entity_poly.type
_entity_poly.pdbx_seq_one_letter_code
_entity_poly.pdbx_strand_id
1 'polypeptide(L)'
;MNKFTIILLSALFAIIQCAGLAVKDPKYISNSPKSSDAELKIELADFGFYRKVNDDWWGEDFYIAKFRVENLSEKYKFYQVCDHKLGPRNLEYTLNEWTGVIREMYKTSPDKFDTAGFFKGFPEMKLVLEISDEQLAPTAIYSGKLVFPPLSKTNKKIYGAAMVGCNFGVPMSRDTDSGKTSSGWISPKGSNTFKVIFSVPAGARFLRLEQQNVFTTDLNPVVKP
;
A
#
# COMPACT_ATOMS: atom_id res chain seq x y z
N MET A 1 -44.63 -27.61 23.51
CA MET A 1 -43.80 -27.49 22.29
C MET A 1 -43.69 -28.87 21.65
N ASN A 2 -44.21 -29.06 20.44
CA ASN A 2 -44.17 -30.35 19.75
C ASN A 2 -42.75 -30.68 19.29
N LYS A 3 -42.35 -31.96 19.33
CA LYS A 3 -41.03 -32.45 18.88
C LYS A 3 -40.70 -32.01 17.44
N PHE A 4 -41.71 -31.92 16.59
CA PHE A 4 -41.59 -31.41 15.22
C PHE A 4 -41.13 -29.95 15.14
N THR A 5 -41.58 -29.08 16.07
CA THR A 5 -41.20 -27.66 16.08
C THR A 5 -39.73 -27.46 16.45
N ILE A 6 -39.21 -28.30 17.35
CA ILE A 6 -37.80 -28.27 17.75
C ILE A 6 -36.90 -28.72 16.59
N ILE A 7 -37.28 -29.77 15.87
CA ILE A 7 -36.52 -30.27 14.71
C ILE A 7 -36.50 -29.21 13.59
N LEU A 8 -37.62 -28.54 13.33
CA LEU A 8 -37.70 -27.48 12.33
C LEU A 8 -36.81 -26.27 12.68
N LEU A 9 -36.81 -25.83 13.95
CA LEU A 9 -35.93 -24.75 14.40
C LEU A 9 -34.45 -25.14 14.36
N SER A 10 -34.13 -26.39 14.66
CA SER A 10 -32.76 -26.92 14.62
C SER A 10 -32.23 -26.96 13.18
N ALA A 11 -33.09 -27.36 12.23
CA ALA A 11 -32.76 -27.33 10.80
C ALA A 11 -32.60 -25.88 10.28
N LEU A 12 -33.44 -24.94 10.73
CA LEU A 12 -33.32 -23.53 10.36
C LEU A 12 -32.02 -22.90 10.89
N PHE A 13 -31.63 -23.22 12.13
CA PHE A 13 -30.35 -22.78 12.71
C PHE A 13 -29.14 -23.41 12.00
N ALA A 14 -29.23 -24.66 11.56
CA ALA A 14 -28.14 -25.33 10.83
C ALA A 14 -27.91 -24.70 9.43
N ILE A 15 -28.98 -24.25 8.75
CA ILE A 15 -28.87 -23.56 7.46
C ILE A 15 -28.27 -22.14 7.63
N ILE A 16 -28.65 -21.44 8.71
CA ILE A 16 -28.11 -20.10 9.02
C ILE A 16 -26.63 -20.17 9.40
N GLN A 17 -26.16 -21.25 10.03
CA GLN A 17 -24.74 -21.42 10.38
C GLN A 17 -23.84 -21.78 9.19
N CYS A 18 -24.38 -22.16 8.03
CA CYS A 18 -23.61 -22.34 6.79
C CYS A 18 -23.53 -21.09 5.91
N ALA A 19 -24.26 -20.02 6.22
CA ALA A 19 -24.20 -18.75 5.46
C ALA A 19 -22.92 -17.95 5.75
N GLY A 20 -22.12 -18.36 6.74
CA GLY A 20 -20.78 -17.85 6.99
C GLY A 20 -19.71 -18.64 6.23
N LEU A 21 -19.86 -18.85 4.91
CA LEU A 21 -18.66 -19.03 4.10
C LEU A 21 -17.90 -17.72 4.25
N ALA A 22 -16.91 -17.71 5.14
CA ALA A 22 -15.94 -16.63 5.21
C ALA A 22 -15.30 -16.54 3.83
N VAL A 23 -15.85 -15.64 3.00
CA VAL A 23 -15.24 -15.22 1.74
C VAL A 23 -13.90 -14.68 2.17
N LYS A 24 -12.86 -15.50 2.06
CA LYS A 24 -11.49 -15.02 2.24
C LYS A 24 -11.34 -13.88 1.26
N ASP A 25 -10.93 -12.72 1.75
CA ASP A 25 -10.75 -11.56 0.89
C ASP A 25 -9.88 -11.95 -0.31
N PRO A 26 -10.24 -11.46 -1.52
CA PRO A 26 -9.55 -11.85 -2.73
C PRO A 26 -8.06 -11.55 -2.59
N LYS A 27 -7.23 -12.57 -2.87
CA LYS A 27 -5.81 -12.33 -3.12
C LYS A 27 -5.68 -11.74 -4.51
N TYR A 28 -4.70 -10.88 -4.71
CA TYR A 28 -4.43 -10.27 -6.01
C TYR A 28 -3.05 -10.68 -6.50
N ILE A 29 -2.94 -10.93 -7.80
CA ILE A 29 -1.66 -11.25 -8.45
C ILE A 29 -1.25 -10.14 -9.42
N SER A 30 0.06 -9.94 -9.52
CA SER A 30 0.70 -9.10 -10.52
C SER A 30 0.77 -9.87 -11.84
N ASN A 31 0.20 -9.33 -12.91
CA ASN A 31 0.21 -9.98 -14.23
C ASN A 31 1.13 -9.29 -15.25
N SER A 32 1.53 -8.05 -15.00
CA SER A 32 2.28 -7.22 -15.97
C SER A 32 3.26 -6.25 -15.28
N PRO A 33 4.17 -6.71 -14.40
CA PRO A 33 5.11 -5.80 -13.76
C PRO A 33 6.06 -5.19 -14.81
N LYS A 34 6.08 -3.86 -14.90
CA LYS A 34 7.04 -3.10 -15.70
C LYS A 34 7.87 -2.25 -14.77
N SER A 35 9.17 -2.52 -14.70
CA SER A 35 10.17 -1.64 -14.08
C SER A 35 10.83 -0.83 -15.18
N SER A 36 10.77 0.50 -15.09
CA SER A 36 11.40 1.42 -16.06
C SER A 36 12.62 2.14 -15.51
N ASP A 37 12.92 1.95 -14.23
CA ASP A 37 14.16 2.45 -13.62
C ASP A 37 15.33 1.51 -13.94
N ALA A 38 16.46 2.09 -14.38
CA ALA A 38 17.65 1.34 -14.76
C ALA A 38 18.50 0.91 -13.55
N GLU A 39 18.30 1.54 -12.41
CA GLU A 39 19.09 1.33 -11.18
C GLU A 39 18.29 0.59 -10.10
N LEU A 40 16.97 0.52 -10.22
CA LEU A 40 16.09 -0.19 -9.29
C LEU A 40 15.16 -1.15 -10.04
N LYS A 41 15.10 -2.40 -9.55
CA LYS A 41 14.12 -3.39 -9.98
C LYS A 41 13.09 -3.58 -8.87
N ILE A 42 11.83 -3.31 -9.19
CA ILE A 42 10.71 -3.39 -8.24
C ILE A 42 9.79 -4.54 -8.64
N GLU A 43 9.43 -5.37 -7.66
CA GLU A 43 8.52 -6.51 -7.81
C GLU A 43 7.44 -6.47 -6.74
N LEU A 44 6.18 -6.69 -7.13
CA LEU A 44 5.10 -6.90 -6.17
C LEU A 44 5.14 -8.35 -5.68
N ALA A 45 5.60 -8.55 -4.44
CA ALA A 45 5.69 -9.87 -3.82
C ALA A 45 4.36 -10.36 -3.25
N ASP A 46 3.52 -9.44 -2.73
CA ASP A 46 2.24 -9.77 -2.09
C ASP A 46 1.31 -8.55 -2.12
N PHE A 47 0.01 -8.76 -2.37
CA PHE A 47 -1.01 -7.73 -2.22
C PHE A 47 -2.32 -8.37 -1.73
N GLY A 48 -2.86 -7.83 -0.64
CA GLY A 48 -4.10 -8.34 -0.09
C GLY A 48 -4.64 -7.53 1.07
N PHE A 49 -5.80 -7.96 1.54
CA PHE A 49 -6.47 -7.39 2.70
C PHE A 49 -5.56 -7.42 3.93
N TYR A 50 -5.56 -6.33 4.68
CA TYR A 50 -4.82 -6.19 5.93
C TYR A 50 -5.77 -6.22 7.13
N ARG A 51 -6.70 -5.26 7.20
CA ARG A 51 -7.71 -5.15 8.26
C ARG A 51 -8.78 -4.11 7.91
N LYS A 52 -9.90 -4.12 8.63
CA LYS A 52 -10.91 -3.06 8.54
C LYS A 52 -10.43 -1.75 9.18
N VAL A 53 -10.91 -0.63 8.66
CA VAL A 53 -10.66 0.72 9.21
C VAL A 53 -11.57 1.02 10.42
N ASN A 54 -12.76 0.39 10.49
CA ASN A 54 -13.78 0.56 11.54
C ASN A 54 -14.33 2.01 11.67
N ASP A 55 -15.01 2.49 10.62
CA ASP A 55 -15.75 3.76 10.54
C ASP A 55 -14.93 5.04 10.86
N ASP A 56 -13.73 5.15 10.27
CA ASP A 56 -13.02 6.42 10.16
C ASP A 56 -13.19 7.05 8.76
N TRP A 57 -12.91 8.35 8.63
CA TRP A 57 -12.84 9.07 7.35
C TRP A 57 -11.80 8.51 6.37
N TRP A 58 -11.02 7.50 6.79
CA TRP A 58 -10.04 6.74 6.01
C TRP A 58 -10.65 5.59 5.20
N GLY A 59 -11.95 5.54 4.96
CA GLY A 59 -12.55 4.51 4.11
C GLY A 59 -12.92 3.24 4.86
N GLU A 60 -13.11 2.14 4.13
CA GLU A 60 -13.68 0.89 4.66
C GLU A 60 -12.58 -0.07 5.15
N ASP A 61 -11.58 -0.30 4.30
CA ASP A 61 -10.57 -1.35 4.51
C ASP A 61 -9.15 -0.83 4.30
N PHE A 62 -8.21 -1.45 5.02
CA PHE A 62 -6.79 -1.36 4.73
C PHE A 62 -6.33 -2.57 3.92
N TYR A 63 -5.51 -2.31 2.91
CA TYR A 63 -4.80 -3.29 2.10
C TYR A 63 -3.30 -3.07 2.23
N ILE A 64 -2.53 -4.16 2.18
CA ILE A 64 -1.07 -4.12 2.25
C ILE A 64 -0.45 -4.67 0.97
N ALA A 65 0.44 -3.88 0.38
CA ALA A 65 1.32 -4.28 -0.71
C ALA A 65 2.74 -4.50 -0.15
N LYS A 66 3.37 -5.63 -0.47
CA LYS A 66 4.77 -5.89 -0.18
C LYS A 66 5.56 -5.85 -1.49
N PHE A 67 6.51 -4.95 -1.57
CA PHE A 67 7.40 -4.82 -2.71
C PHE A 67 8.77 -5.35 -2.37
N ARG A 68 9.32 -6.21 -3.21
CA ARG A 68 10.75 -6.50 -3.21
C ARG A 68 11.43 -5.50 -4.13
N VAL A 69 12.41 -4.77 -3.61
CA VAL A 69 13.19 -3.80 -4.38
C VAL A 69 14.65 -4.23 -4.37
N GLU A 70 15.19 -4.41 -5.56
CA GLU A 70 16.58 -4.76 -5.81
C GLU A 70 17.32 -3.54 -6.36
N ASN A 71 18.48 -3.24 -5.78
CA ASN A 71 19.35 -2.18 -6.22
C ASN A 71 20.37 -2.72 -7.23
N LEU A 72 20.24 -2.30 -8.47
CA LEU A 72 21.12 -2.72 -9.57
C LEU A 72 22.36 -1.84 -9.70
N SER A 73 22.46 -0.74 -8.94
CA SER A 73 23.61 0.16 -8.97
C SER A 73 24.76 -0.28 -8.07
N GLU A 74 25.92 0.36 -8.25
CA GLU A 74 27.10 0.21 -7.37
C GLU A 74 27.06 1.12 -6.13
N LYS A 75 26.00 1.90 -5.96
CA LYS A 75 25.82 2.84 -4.84
C LYS A 75 24.68 2.40 -3.93
N TYR A 76 24.71 2.79 -2.67
CA TYR A 76 23.54 2.73 -1.82
C TYR A 76 22.45 3.63 -2.39
N LYS A 77 21.24 3.07 -2.57
CA LYS A 77 20.07 3.77 -3.06
C LYS A 77 19.04 3.87 -1.94
N PHE A 78 18.36 5.01 -1.85
CA PHE A 78 17.23 5.17 -0.96
C PHE A 78 15.94 4.94 -1.74
N TYR A 79 15.15 3.97 -1.33
CA TYR A 79 13.83 3.72 -1.88
C TYR A 79 12.76 4.33 -0.98
N GLN A 80 11.90 5.16 -1.56
CA GLN A 80 10.72 5.68 -0.88
C GLN A 80 9.48 5.52 -1.74
N VAL A 81 8.33 5.55 -1.08
CA VAL A 81 7.02 5.38 -1.70
C VAL A 81 6.11 6.59 -1.51
N CYS A 82 6.47 7.52 -0.60
CA CYS A 82 5.82 8.83 -0.47
C CYS A 82 6.47 9.84 -1.43
N ASP A 83 5.70 10.76 -1.99
CA ASP A 83 6.21 11.94 -2.71
C ASP A 83 6.55 13.09 -1.74
N HIS A 84 7.55 12.86 -0.89
CA HIS A 84 8.10 13.90 -0.03
C HIS A 84 9.46 14.36 -0.58
N LYS A 85 9.63 15.69 -0.68
CA LYS A 85 10.96 16.29 -0.88
C LYS A 85 11.78 16.04 0.37
N LEU A 86 12.87 15.29 0.23
CA LEU A 86 13.76 14.99 1.35
C LEU A 86 14.82 16.08 1.46
N GLY A 87 14.98 16.64 2.65
CA GLY A 87 16.03 17.60 2.96
C GLY A 87 17.23 16.96 3.68
N PRO A 88 18.27 17.75 3.98
CA PRO A 88 19.44 17.28 4.75
C PRO A 88 19.08 16.66 6.12
N ARG A 89 18.07 17.21 6.81
CA ARG A 89 17.57 16.64 8.07
C ARG A 89 16.97 15.25 7.89
N ASN A 90 16.28 14.99 6.78
CA ASN A 90 15.74 13.67 6.48
C ASN A 90 16.86 12.68 6.15
N LEU A 91 17.91 13.12 5.45
CA LEU A 91 19.08 12.29 5.19
C LEU A 91 19.71 11.81 6.50
N GLU A 92 20.01 12.74 7.41
CA GLU A 92 20.57 12.39 8.72
C GLU A 92 19.66 11.45 9.51
N TYR A 93 18.35 11.74 9.56
CA TYR A 93 17.38 10.89 10.23
C TYR A 93 17.37 9.45 9.67
N THR A 94 17.28 9.30 8.35
CA THR A 94 17.21 7.97 7.72
C THR A 94 18.50 7.17 7.85
N LEU A 95 19.67 7.84 7.85
CA LEU A 95 20.95 7.19 8.13
C LEU A 95 21.03 6.68 9.57
N ASN A 96 20.39 7.37 10.52
CA ASN A 96 20.40 7.00 11.94
C ASN A 96 19.40 5.89 12.30
N GLU A 97 18.23 5.83 11.64
CA GLU A 97 17.19 4.85 11.99
C GLU A 97 17.45 3.43 11.48
N TRP A 98 18.10 3.28 10.33
CA TRP A 98 18.02 2.02 9.59
C TRP A 98 18.92 0.91 10.11
N THR A 99 20.12 1.25 10.58
CA THR A 99 21.03 0.43 11.40
C THR A 99 22.27 1.30 11.72
N GLY A 100 22.95 1.05 12.83
CA GLY A 100 24.25 1.68 13.09
C GLY A 100 25.25 1.48 11.95
N VAL A 101 25.14 0.38 11.21
CA VAL A 101 26.00 0.05 10.06
C VAL A 101 25.85 1.05 8.91
N ILE A 102 24.63 1.41 8.50
CA ILE A 102 24.42 2.37 7.39
C ILE A 102 25.02 3.74 7.73
N ARG A 103 24.82 4.20 8.98
CA ARG A 103 25.40 5.46 9.45
C ARG A 103 26.92 5.45 9.39
N GLU A 104 27.56 4.40 9.91
CA GLU A 104 29.02 4.31 9.91
C GLU A 104 29.58 4.20 8.49
N MET A 105 28.94 3.42 7.61
CA MET A 105 29.32 3.35 6.19
C MET A 105 29.22 4.70 5.49
N TYR A 106 28.19 5.49 5.78
CA TYR A 106 28.07 6.83 5.22
C TYR A 106 29.18 7.77 5.70
N LYS A 107 29.58 7.68 6.98
CA LYS A 107 30.69 8.49 7.52
C LYS A 107 32.03 8.15 6.87
N THR A 108 32.30 6.87 6.64
CA THR A 108 33.59 6.41 6.07
C THR A 108 33.65 6.52 4.56
N SER A 109 32.52 6.43 3.86
CA SER A 109 32.47 6.38 2.39
C SER A 109 31.19 7.03 1.84
N PRO A 110 31.01 8.36 2.01
CA PRO A 110 29.79 9.06 1.63
C PRO A 110 29.56 9.05 0.10
N ASP A 111 30.61 8.96 -0.70
CA ASP A 111 30.57 8.88 -2.17
C ASP A 111 29.87 7.61 -2.69
N LYS A 112 29.79 6.57 -1.85
CA LYS A 112 29.06 5.32 -2.11
C LYS A 112 27.56 5.45 -1.97
N PHE A 113 27.05 6.57 -1.46
CA PHE A 113 25.62 6.82 -1.32
C PHE A 113 25.14 7.76 -2.43
N ASP A 114 24.00 7.43 -3.03
CA ASP A 114 23.35 8.31 -3.99
C ASP A 114 22.51 9.39 -3.29
N THR A 115 23.22 10.36 -2.70
CA THR A 115 22.60 11.50 -2.01
C THR A 115 21.86 12.42 -2.97
N ALA A 116 22.32 12.54 -4.22
CA ALA A 116 21.63 13.31 -5.25
C ALA A 116 20.26 12.69 -5.58
N GLY A 117 20.21 11.37 -5.77
CA GLY A 117 18.94 10.63 -5.92
C GLY A 117 18.04 10.76 -4.70
N PHE A 118 18.60 10.68 -3.49
CA PHE A 118 17.86 10.90 -2.25
C PHE A 118 17.17 12.28 -2.22
N PHE A 119 17.90 13.36 -2.53
CA PHE A 119 17.33 14.72 -2.50
C PHE A 119 16.40 15.02 -3.66
N LYS A 120 16.61 14.39 -4.82
CA LYS A 120 15.65 14.44 -5.94
C LYS A 120 14.29 13.88 -5.52
N GLY A 121 14.30 12.92 -4.59
CA GLY A 121 13.12 12.21 -4.14
C GLY A 121 12.66 11.19 -5.18
N PHE A 122 11.55 10.55 -4.86
CA PHE A 122 10.99 9.46 -5.63
C PHE A 122 9.48 9.67 -5.80
N PRO A 123 8.92 9.41 -6.99
CA PRO A 123 7.49 9.54 -7.23
C PRO A 123 6.66 8.71 -6.25
N GLU A 124 5.46 9.18 -5.91
CA GLU A 124 4.54 8.45 -5.03
C GLU A 124 4.09 7.12 -5.66
N MET A 125 4.04 6.05 -4.86
CA MET A 125 3.37 4.81 -5.21
C MET A 125 1.85 5.00 -5.06
N LYS A 126 1.07 4.66 -6.08
CA LYS A 126 -0.39 4.81 -6.08
C LYS A 126 -1.06 3.47 -6.30
N LEU A 127 -2.07 3.18 -5.47
CA LEU A 127 -3.06 2.16 -5.78
C LEU A 127 -4.23 2.83 -6.49
N VAL A 128 -4.41 2.48 -7.76
CA VAL A 128 -5.46 2.99 -8.64
C VAL A 128 -6.70 2.13 -8.48
N LEU A 129 -7.82 2.81 -8.20
CA LEU A 129 -9.11 2.22 -7.89
C LEU A 129 -10.15 2.62 -8.93
N GLU A 130 -11.12 1.75 -9.17
CA GLU A 130 -12.39 2.08 -9.83
C GLU A 130 -13.55 1.90 -8.87
N ILE A 131 -14.46 2.87 -8.84
CA ILE A 131 -15.72 2.78 -8.11
C ILE A 131 -16.85 2.94 -9.13
N SER A 132 -17.49 1.82 -9.47
CA SER A 132 -18.48 1.76 -10.55
C SER A 132 -19.80 2.43 -10.19
N ASP A 133 -20.18 2.36 -8.91
CA ASP A 133 -21.39 2.97 -8.36
C ASP A 133 -21.11 4.41 -7.92
N GLU A 134 -21.77 5.38 -8.56
CA GLU A 134 -21.58 6.80 -8.26
C GLU A 134 -22.07 7.18 -6.85
N GLN A 135 -22.97 6.40 -6.24
CA GLN A 135 -23.43 6.63 -4.87
C GLN A 135 -22.35 6.32 -3.83
N LEU A 136 -21.37 5.48 -4.19
CA LEU A 136 -20.23 5.12 -3.35
C LEU A 136 -19.00 6.00 -3.62
N ALA A 137 -19.14 7.04 -4.44
CA ALA A 137 -18.06 7.97 -4.73
C ALA A 137 -17.53 8.61 -3.43
N PRO A 138 -16.22 8.51 -3.13
CA PRO A 138 -15.68 8.99 -1.87
C PRO A 138 -15.67 10.51 -1.81
N THR A 139 -16.23 11.06 -0.73
CA THR A 139 -16.32 12.50 -0.46
C THR A 139 -15.57 12.93 0.80
N ALA A 140 -14.92 11.99 1.48
CA ALA A 140 -14.17 12.26 2.70
C ALA A 140 -13.06 13.29 2.45
N ILE A 141 -13.00 14.30 3.32
CA ILE A 141 -12.03 15.40 3.26
C ILE A 141 -11.23 15.44 4.55
N TYR A 142 -9.92 15.63 4.42
CA TYR A 142 -9.03 15.93 5.54
C TYR A 142 -8.16 17.15 5.20
N SER A 143 -8.11 18.12 6.12
CA SER A 143 -7.40 19.39 5.93
C SER A 143 -7.71 20.08 4.59
N GLY A 144 -8.98 20.04 4.17
CA GLY A 144 -9.45 20.69 2.94
C GLY A 144 -9.10 19.95 1.64
N LYS A 145 -8.56 18.72 1.71
CA LYS A 145 -8.26 17.86 0.54
C LYS A 145 -9.06 16.57 0.59
N LEU A 146 -9.45 16.06 -0.57
CA LEU A 146 -10.05 14.73 -0.68
C LEU A 146 -9.05 13.66 -0.23
N VAL A 147 -9.51 12.77 0.62
CA VAL A 147 -8.73 11.61 1.11
C VAL A 147 -8.48 10.64 -0.05
N PHE A 148 -9.48 10.49 -0.91
CA PHE A 148 -9.43 9.67 -2.12
C PHE A 148 -9.60 10.57 -3.35
N PRO A 149 -8.51 11.13 -3.90
CA PRO A 149 -8.61 12.07 -5.01
C PRO A 149 -8.99 11.35 -6.32
N PRO A 150 -9.85 11.95 -7.17
CA PRO A 150 -10.08 11.45 -8.52
C PRO A 150 -8.80 11.60 -9.34
N LEU A 151 -8.43 10.56 -10.08
CA LEU A 151 -7.21 10.55 -10.91
C LEU A 151 -7.49 10.93 -12.37
N SER A 152 -8.76 10.95 -12.78
CA SER A 152 -9.16 11.39 -14.11
C SER A 152 -10.20 12.51 -14.03
N LYS A 153 -9.98 13.55 -14.83
CA LYS A 153 -10.96 14.64 -15.01
C LYS A 153 -12.13 14.22 -15.89
N THR A 154 -11.95 13.22 -16.74
CA THR A 154 -12.94 12.75 -17.72
C THR A 154 -13.65 11.49 -17.28
N ASN A 155 -12.99 10.64 -16.49
CA ASN A 155 -13.57 9.44 -15.91
C ASN A 155 -13.75 9.63 -14.40
N LYS A 156 -14.96 10.01 -13.99
CA LYS A 156 -15.33 10.26 -12.58
C LYS A 156 -15.31 9.01 -11.68
N LYS A 157 -14.97 7.84 -12.22
CA LYS A 157 -14.96 6.57 -11.48
C LYS A 157 -13.57 6.14 -11.02
N ILE A 158 -12.51 6.84 -11.41
CA ILE A 158 -11.13 6.45 -11.12
C ILE A 158 -10.55 7.29 -10.00
N TYR A 159 -10.08 6.63 -8.93
CA TYR A 159 -9.62 7.26 -7.70
C TYR A 159 -8.25 6.70 -7.28
N GLY A 160 -7.52 7.48 -6.50
CA GLY A 160 -6.34 7.01 -5.76
C GLY A 160 -6.73 6.57 -4.36
N ALA A 161 -6.21 5.43 -3.92
CA ALA A 161 -6.26 5.03 -2.51
C ALA A 161 -5.39 5.97 -1.65
N ALA A 162 -5.72 6.12 -0.37
CA ALA A 162 -4.93 6.92 0.55
C ALA A 162 -3.78 6.09 1.12
N MET A 163 -2.53 6.56 1.01
CA MET A 163 -1.39 5.84 1.59
C MET A 163 -1.19 6.22 3.06
N VAL A 164 -1.21 5.21 3.94
CA VAL A 164 -1.02 5.39 5.37
C VAL A 164 0.42 5.80 5.67
N GLY A 165 0.59 6.91 6.40
CA GLY A 165 1.89 7.46 6.79
C GLY A 165 2.54 8.40 5.76
N CYS A 166 1.91 8.64 4.60
CA CYS A 166 2.36 9.64 3.63
C CYS A 166 1.41 10.85 3.61
N ASN A 167 0.30 10.76 2.87
CA ASN A 167 -0.54 11.91 2.51
C ASN A 167 -1.23 12.58 3.71
N PHE A 168 -1.67 11.78 4.68
CA PHE A 168 -2.54 12.25 5.77
C PHE A 168 -2.13 11.73 7.16
N GLY A 169 -0.90 11.21 7.30
CA GLY A 169 -0.42 10.59 8.54
C GLY A 169 -0.95 9.17 8.76
N VAL A 170 -0.87 8.66 9.99
CA VAL A 170 -1.42 7.35 10.37
C VAL A 170 -2.69 7.60 11.21
N PRO A 171 -3.84 7.01 10.88
CA PRO A 171 -5.06 7.20 11.67
C PRO A 171 -4.82 6.75 13.12
N MET A 172 -5.09 7.64 14.07
CA MET A 172 -4.98 7.36 15.50
C MET A 172 -6.31 6.81 16.03
N SER A 173 -6.65 5.58 15.65
CA SER A 173 -7.71 4.82 16.30
C SER A 173 -7.20 3.41 16.57
N ARG A 174 -7.07 3.13 17.88
CA ARG A 174 -6.98 1.85 18.61
C ARG A 174 -6.27 0.67 17.89
N ASP A 175 -5.21 0.18 18.54
CA ASP A 175 -4.24 -0.80 18.04
C ASP A 175 -3.42 -0.32 16.84
N THR A 176 -2.57 0.69 17.12
CA THR A 176 -1.40 1.04 16.31
C THR A 176 -0.35 -0.05 16.41
N ASP A 177 -0.68 -1.25 15.95
CA ASP A 177 0.34 -2.24 15.65
C ASP A 177 1.05 -1.77 14.39
N SER A 178 2.18 -1.07 14.61
CA SER A 178 3.47 -1.09 13.88
C SER A 178 3.54 -1.00 12.34
N GLY A 179 2.43 -1.04 11.62
CA GLY A 179 2.37 -0.93 10.17
C GLY A 179 2.47 0.51 9.73
N LYS A 180 3.69 1.03 9.60
CA LYS A 180 3.94 2.19 8.75
C LYS A 180 4.36 1.70 7.37
N THR A 181 3.93 2.43 6.36
CA THR A 181 4.56 2.35 5.06
C THR A 181 6.07 2.58 5.22
N SER A 182 6.89 1.67 4.68
CA SER A 182 8.34 1.67 4.88
C SER A 182 9.09 2.29 3.71
N SER A 183 10.20 2.96 4.02
CA SER A 183 11.21 3.47 3.09
C SER A 183 12.59 3.22 3.65
N GLY A 184 13.63 3.27 2.81
CA GLY A 184 15.00 3.15 3.30
C GLY A 184 16.10 2.75 2.33
N TRP A 185 17.26 2.49 2.92
CA TRP A 185 18.54 2.30 2.21
C TRP A 185 18.73 0.86 1.75
N ILE A 186 19.03 0.68 0.47
CA ILE A 186 19.34 -0.60 -0.13
C ILE A 186 20.83 -0.60 -0.49
N SER A 187 21.56 -1.59 -0.01
CA SER A 187 22.99 -1.75 -0.32
C SER A 187 23.23 -1.93 -1.83
N PRO A 188 24.44 -1.63 -2.32
CA PRO A 188 24.83 -1.98 -3.69
C PRO A 188 24.55 -3.45 -3.97
N LYS A 189 23.91 -3.75 -5.10
CA LYS A 189 23.50 -5.12 -5.50
C LYS A 189 22.64 -5.87 -4.47
N GLY A 190 22.09 -5.15 -3.49
CA GLY A 190 21.26 -5.70 -2.44
C GLY A 190 19.78 -5.72 -2.82
N SER A 191 18.99 -6.38 -1.99
CA SER A 191 17.53 -6.31 -2.08
C SER A 191 16.90 -6.17 -0.71
N ASN A 192 15.77 -5.47 -0.64
CA ASN A 192 14.98 -5.37 0.58
C ASN A 192 13.47 -5.43 0.29
N THR A 193 12.67 -5.75 1.31
CA THR A 193 11.21 -5.79 1.21
C THR A 193 10.61 -4.57 1.89
N PHE A 194 9.78 -3.84 1.16
CA PHE A 194 9.06 -2.66 1.62
C PHE A 194 7.57 -2.95 1.71
N LYS A 195 6.95 -2.53 2.80
CA LYS A 195 5.50 -2.62 3.02
C LYS A 195 4.86 -1.27 2.73
N VAL A 196 3.75 -1.27 2.00
CA VAL A 196 2.95 -0.09 1.70
C VAL A 196 1.52 -0.39 2.08
N ILE A 197 0.93 0.47 2.90
CA ILE A 197 -0.44 0.28 3.39
C ILE A 197 -1.33 1.34 2.77
N PHE A 198 -2.40 0.87 2.13
CA PHE A 198 -3.41 1.71 1.50
C PHE A 198 -4.72 1.59 2.27
N SER A 199 -5.39 2.71 2.50
CA SER A 199 -6.79 2.71 2.86
C SER A 199 -7.63 2.83 1.59
N VAL A 200 -8.76 2.14 1.58
CA VAL A 200 -9.57 1.91 0.40
C VAL A 200 -11.03 2.25 0.74
N PRO A 201 -11.72 3.07 -0.10
CA PRO A 201 -13.13 3.37 0.09
C PRO A 201 -14.01 2.18 -0.30
N ALA A 202 -15.26 2.20 0.16
CA ALA A 202 -16.23 1.16 -0.13
C ALA A 202 -16.50 1.01 -1.64
N GLY A 203 -16.76 -0.23 -2.05
CA GLY A 203 -17.10 -0.56 -3.45
C GLY A 203 -15.94 -0.40 -4.45
N ALA A 204 -14.70 -0.28 -3.97
CA ALA A 204 -13.53 -0.13 -4.82
C ALA A 204 -13.12 -1.44 -5.49
N ARG A 205 -12.85 -1.37 -6.80
CA ARG A 205 -12.16 -2.40 -7.57
C ARG A 205 -10.72 -1.98 -7.82
N PHE A 206 -9.76 -2.83 -7.46
CA PHE A 206 -8.34 -2.57 -7.74
C PHE A 206 -8.03 -2.69 -9.22
N LEU A 207 -7.38 -1.68 -9.79
CA LEU A 207 -6.95 -1.68 -11.18
C LEU A 207 -5.46 -1.99 -11.31
N ARG A 208 -4.64 -1.19 -10.63
CA ARG A 208 -3.18 -1.29 -10.73
C ARG A 208 -2.46 -0.60 -9.57
N LEU A 209 -1.22 -1.00 -9.36
CA LEU A 209 -0.23 -0.23 -8.60
C LEU A 209 0.69 0.48 -9.59
N GLU A 210 0.97 1.76 -9.35
CA GLU A 210 1.86 2.56 -10.20
C GLU A 210 2.75 3.49 -9.39
N GLN A 211 3.98 3.65 -9.84
CA GLN A 211 4.93 4.66 -9.38
C GLN A 211 5.50 5.31 -10.63
N GLN A 212 5.13 6.57 -10.87
CA GLN A 212 5.29 7.23 -12.17
C GLN A 212 6.72 7.09 -12.72
N ASN A 213 6.86 6.57 -13.94
CA ASN A 213 8.15 6.33 -14.62
C ASN A 213 9.12 5.38 -13.89
N VAL A 214 8.66 4.65 -12.86
CA VAL A 214 9.49 3.68 -12.12
C VAL A 214 8.89 2.28 -12.21
N PHE A 215 7.61 2.13 -11.86
CA PHE A 215 6.97 0.83 -11.73
C PHE A 215 5.49 0.89 -12.09
N THR A 216 4.98 -0.15 -12.72
CA THR A 216 3.53 -0.36 -12.84
C THR A 216 3.21 -1.84 -12.87
N THR A 217 2.10 -2.24 -12.26
CA THR A 217 1.51 -3.57 -12.42
C THR A 217 0.00 -3.49 -12.35
N ASP A 218 -0.67 -4.16 -13.28
CA ASP A 218 -2.10 -4.41 -13.17
C ASP A 218 -2.37 -5.42 -12.04
N LEU A 219 -3.53 -5.27 -11.40
CA LEU A 219 -4.01 -6.13 -10.32
C LEU A 219 -5.24 -6.88 -10.79
N ASN A 220 -5.18 -8.21 -10.72
CA ASN A 220 -6.34 -9.06 -11.00
C ASN A 220 -6.68 -9.89 -9.76
N PRO A 221 -7.98 -10.02 -9.41
CA PRO A 221 -8.38 -10.90 -8.34
C PRO A 221 -8.05 -12.34 -8.70
N VAL A 222 -7.45 -13.06 -7.77
CA VAL A 222 -7.27 -14.51 -7.86
C VAL A 222 -8.64 -15.13 -7.65
N VAL A 223 -9.33 -15.43 -8.73
CA VAL A 223 -10.50 -16.31 -8.69
C VAL A 223 -9.98 -17.70 -8.39
N LYS A 224 -10.14 -18.16 -7.15
CA LYS A 224 -9.88 -19.58 -6.85
C LYS A 224 -10.95 -20.39 -7.59
N PRO A 225 -10.56 -21.37 -8.41
CA PRO A 225 -11.50 -22.34 -8.97
C PRO A 225 -12.17 -23.17 -7.87
#